data_AF-A0A8T3PZA1-F1
#
_entry.id   AF-A0A8T3PZA1-F1
#
_cell.length_a   1.000
_cell.length_b   1.000
_cell.length_c   1.000
_cell.angle_alpha   90.00
_cell.angle_beta   90.00
_cell.angle_gamma   90.00
#
_symmetry.space_group_name_H-M   'P 1'
#
loop_
_entity.id
_entity.type
_entity.pdbx_description
1 polymer ?
#
loop_
_entity_poly.entity_id
_entity_poly.type
_entity_poly.pdbx_seq_one_letter_code
_entity_poly.pdbx_strand_id
1 'polypeptide(L)' 'MAVAATIIYENTPISVYDEAIPKLFPNGVHDGAGNISHWCEQTDTGWTVHDVWESEEALQAFLASRIAPWAFQSRPGSR' A
#
# COMPACT_ATOMS: atom_id res chain seq x y z
N MET A 1 -19.34 2.05 -6.42
CA MET A 1 -18.81 2.67 -7.66
C MET A 1 -17.31 2.52 -7.59
N ALA A 2 -16.66 2.09 -8.67
CA ALA A 2 -15.21 1.90 -8.65
C ALA A 2 -14.48 3.22 -8.39
N VAL A 3 -13.38 3.13 -7.64
CA VAL A 3 -12.53 4.27 -7.29
C VAL A 3 -11.09 3.98 -7.68
N ALA A 4 -10.37 5.04 -8.08
CA ALA A 4 -8.92 5.00 -8.27
C ALA A 4 -8.26 5.72 -7.09
N ALA A 5 -7.26 5.08 -6.49
CA ALA A 5 -6.51 5.61 -5.37
C ALA A 5 -5.04 5.75 -5.75
N THR A 6 -4.47 6.92 -5.51
CA THR A 6 -3.04 7.19 -5.64
C THR A 6 -2.49 7.49 -4.26
N ILE A 7 -1.54 6.67 -3.81
CA ILE A 7 -0.86 6.81 -2.52
C ILE A 7 0.59 7.18 -2.78
N ILE A 8 0.99 8.35 -2.31
CA ILE A 8 2.33 8.92 -2.56
C ILE A 8 3.17 8.76 -1.30
N TYR A 9 4.34 8.13 -1.45
CA TYR A 9 5.32 7.97 -0.38
C TYR A 9 6.55 8.82 -0.69
N GLU A 10 6.50 10.10 -0.31
CA GLU A 10 7.62 11.02 -0.46
C GLU A 10 8.73 10.74 0.55
N ASN A 11 9.97 11.04 0.16
CA ASN A 11 11.19 10.89 0.95
C ASN A 11 11.36 9.49 1.55
N THR A 12 10.75 8.48 0.93
CA THR A 12 10.75 7.10 1.40
C THR A 12 11.51 6.24 0.39
N PRO A 13 12.61 5.58 0.80
CA PRO A 13 13.35 4.71 -0.10
C PRO A 13 12.49 3.56 -0.63
N ILE A 14 12.69 3.16 -1.89
CA ILE A 14 12.01 2.01 -2.49
C ILE A 14 12.27 0.70 -1.72
N SER A 15 13.39 0.59 -0.99
CA SER A 15 13.67 -0.56 -0.13
C SER A 15 12.62 -0.78 0.97
N VAL A 16 11.91 0.27 1.40
CA VAL A 16 10.79 0.15 2.35
C VAL A 16 9.62 -0.58 1.70
N TYR A 17 9.34 -0.29 0.43
CA TYR A 17 8.35 -1.00 -0.36
C TYR A 17 8.75 -2.46 -0.56
N ASP A 18 9.99 -2.70 -0.98
CA ASP A 18 10.53 -4.05 -1.20
C ASP A 18 10.50 -4.91 0.08
N GLU A 19 10.70 -4.30 1.25
CA GLU A 19 10.59 -4.97 2.53
C GLU A 19 9.13 -5.24 2.93
N ALA A 20 8.20 -4.33 2.62
CA ALA A 20 6.80 -4.43 3.01
C ALA A 20 6.03 -5.45 2.16
N ILE A 21 6.28 -5.50 0.84
CA ILE A 21 5.50 -6.32 -0.09
C ILE A 21 5.49 -7.81 0.26
N PRO A 22 6.62 -8.49 0.55
CA PRO A 22 6.60 -9.90 0.94
C PRO A 22 5.85 -10.17 2.25
N LYS A 23 5.72 -9.16 3.11
CA LYS A 23 5.05 -9.28 4.41
C LYS A 23 3.55 -8.99 4.30
N LEU A 24 3.15 -8.09 3.40
CA LEU A 24 1.75 -7.79 3.08
C LEU A 24 1.14 -8.83 2.13
N PHE A 25 1.93 -9.30 1.17
CA PHE A 25 1.53 -10.20 0.09
C PHE A 25 2.51 -11.38 -0.02
N PRO A 26 2.49 -12.33 0.94
CA PRO A 26 3.47 -13.42 1.00
C PRO A 26 3.44 -14.35 -0.20
N ASN A 27 2.35 -14.39 -0.95
CA ASN A 27 2.22 -15.18 -2.18
C ASN A 27 2.54 -14.35 -3.45
N GLY A 28 3.00 -13.10 -3.30
CA GLY A 28 3.26 -12.19 -4.42
C GLY A 28 2.01 -11.70 -5.14
N VAL A 29 0.82 -11.90 -4.55
CA VAL A 29 -0.48 -11.52 -5.13
C VAL A 29 -1.13 -10.49 -4.22
N HIS A 30 -1.57 -9.37 -4.81
CA HIS A 30 -2.41 -8.40 -4.12
C HIS A 30 -3.82 -8.97 -3.93
N ASP A 31 -4.13 -9.46 -2.73
CA ASP A 31 -5.34 -10.22 -2.41
C ASP A 31 -6.44 -9.40 -1.70
N GLY A 32 -6.32 -8.07 -1.71
CA GLY A 32 -7.32 -7.16 -1.16
C GLY A 32 -8.68 -7.39 -1.81
N ALA A 33 -9.69 -7.74 -1.02
CA ALA A 33 -11.05 -7.94 -1.51
C ALA A 33 -11.56 -6.68 -2.22
N GLY A 34 -12.00 -6.83 -3.47
CA GLY A 34 -12.45 -5.71 -4.30
C GLY A 34 -11.32 -4.89 -4.94
N ASN A 35 -10.05 -5.28 -4.82
CA ASN A 35 -8.98 -4.73 -5.65
C ASN A 35 -9.12 -5.25 -7.09
N ILE A 36 -9.09 -4.33 -8.05
CA ILE A 36 -9.22 -4.60 -9.48
C ILE A 36 -7.83 -4.53 -10.14
N SER A 37 -7.01 -3.57 -9.71
CA SER A 37 -5.66 -3.36 -10.24
C SER A 37 -4.77 -2.75 -9.18
N HIS A 38 -3.47 -3.08 -9.25
CA HIS A 38 -2.41 -2.56 -8.42
C HIS A 38 -1.15 -2.37 -9.26
N TRP A 39 -0.55 -1.19 -9.18
CA TRP A 39 0.75 -0.89 -9.78
C TRP A 39 1.51 0.07 -8.85
N CYS A 40 2.79 -0.23 -8.60
CA CYS A 40 3.73 0.67 -7.95
C CYS A 40 4.83 1.16 -8.91
N GLU A 41 5.19 2.44 -8.81
CA GLU A 41 6.33 3.04 -9.52
C GLU A 41 7.29 3.74 -8.57
N GLN A 42 8.59 3.63 -8.87
CA GLN A 42 9.61 4.45 -8.22
C GLN A 42 9.61 5.85 -8.83
N THR A 43 9.75 6.87 -8.00
CA THR A 43 9.87 8.28 -8.41
C THR A 43 11.21 8.86 -7.95
N ASP A 44 11.53 10.08 -8.39
CA ASP A 44 12.77 10.78 -7.99
C ASP A 44 12.85 11.02 -6.47
N THR A 45 11.70 11.14 -5.81
CA THR A 45 11.61 11.48 -4.38
C THR A 45 11.08 10.33 -3.52
N GLY A 46 10.76 9.17 -4.10
CA GLY A 46 10.22 8.03 -3.36
C GLY A 46 9.54 7.02 -4.27
N TRP A 47 8.27 6.72 -3.99
CA TRP A 47 7.46 5.80 -4.78
C TRP A 47 5.96 6.11 -4.67
N THR A 48 5.19 5.63 -5.65
CA THR A 48 3.74 5.85 -5.73
C THR A 48 3.04 4.54 -6.02
N VAL A 49 1.92 4.30 -5.31
CA VAL A 49 1.01 3.18 -5.58
C VAL A 49 -0.24 3.72 -6.25
N HIS A 50 -0.65 3.04 -7.30
CA HIS A 50 -1.88 3.26 -8.04
C HIS A 50 -2.74 2.01 -7.93
N ASP A 51 -3.89 2.14 -7.28
CA ASP A 51 -4.87 1.06 -7.17
C ASP A 51 -6.20 1.44 -7.78
N VAL A 52 -6.91 0.43 -8.29
CA VAL A 52 -8.33 0.53 -8.66
C VAL A 52 -9.11 -0.43 -7.78
N TRP A 53 -10.19 0.04 -7.18
CA TRP A 53 -11.04 -0.72 -6.26
C TRP A 53 -12.50 -0.69 -6.72
N GLU A 54 -13.25 -1.75 -6.44
CA GLU A 54 -14.69 -1.85 -6.72
C GLU A 54 -15.50 -0.79 -5.97
N SER A 55 -15.02 -0.35 -4.81
CA SER A 55 -15.59 0.75 -4.02
C SER A 55 -14.61 1.38 -3.04
N GLU A 56 -14.95 2.58 -2.55
CA GLU A 56 -14.21 3.27 -1.49
C GLU A 56 -14.18 2.43 -0.20
N GLU A 57 -15.28 1.77 0.13
CA GLU A 57 -15.38 0.92 1.32
C GLU A 57 -14.41 -0.26 1.26
N ALA A 58 -14.21 -0.86 0.08
CA ALA A 58 -13.25 -1.94 -0.13
C ALA A 58 -11.80 -1.46 0.11
N LEU A 59 -11.44 -0.29 -0.44
CA LEU A 59 -10.16 0.36 -0.19
C LEU A 59 -9.95 0.62 1.31
N GLN A 60 -10.91 1.27 1.97
CA GLN A 60 -10.78 1.64 3.39
C GLN A 60 -10.68 0.40 4.30
N ALA A 61 -11.44 -0.66 3.99
CA ALA A 61 -11.35 -1.92 4.73
C ALA A 61 -9.95 -2.57 4.59
N PHE A 62 -9.36 -2.54 3.39
CA PHE A 62 -8.00 -3.00 3.18
C PHE A 62 -6.97 -2.15 3.94
N LEU A 63 -7.03 -0.83 3.81
CA LEU A 63 -6.12 0.08 4.51
C LEU A 63 -6.17 -0.12 6.03
N ALA A 64 -7.36 -0.22 6.61
CA ALA A 64 -7.53 -0.40 8.05
C ALA A 64 -7.02 -1.76 8.55
N SER A 65 -7.27 -2.84 7.79
CA SER A 65 -6.95 -4.20 8.21
C SER A 65 -5.51 -4.62 7.93
N ARG A 66 -4.92 -4.13 6.83
CA ARG A 66 -3.61 -4.56 6.35
C ARG A 66 -2.54 -3.49 6.47
N ILE A 67 -2.84 -2.22 6.20
CA ILE A 67 -1.80 -1.17 6.13
C ILE A 67 -1.62 -0.44 7.46
N ALA A 68 -2.70 -0.08 8.16
CA ALA A 68 -2.62 0.64 9.44
C ALA A 68 -1.73 -0.08 10.48
N PRO A 69 -1.78 -1.42 10.65
CA PRO A 69 -0.88 -2.12 11.57
C PRO A 69 0.60 -1.97 11.24
N TRP A 70 0.96 -1.75 9.97
CA TRP A 70 2.33 -1.53 9.52
C TRP A 70 2.76 -0.08 9.72
N ALA A 71 1.89 0.88 9.44
CA ALA A 71 2.16 2.31 9.63
C ALA A 71 2.56 2.65 11.08
N PHE A 72 2.05 1.90 12.07
CA PHE A 72 2.46 2.02 13.47
C PHE A 72 3.81 1.37 13.79
N GLN A 73 4.22 0.32 13.05
CA GLN A 73 5.48 -0.40 13.28
C GLN A 73 6.67 0.25 12.57
N SER A 74 6.44 1.02 11.50
CA SER A 74 7.49 1.65 10.68
C SER A 74 7.97 3.01 11.18
N ARG A 75 7.48 3.54 12.32
CA ARG A 75 8.01 4.79 12.89
C ARG A 75 9.36 4.52 13.57
N PRO A 76 10.47 5.15 13.14
CA PRO A 76 11.71 5.09 13.90
C PRO A 76 11.50 5.89 15.19
N GLY A 77 11.35 5.19 16.32
CA GLY A 77 11.47 5.80 17.64
C GLY A 77 10.26 5.77 18.58
N SER A 78 9.47 4.70 18.65
CA SER A 78 8.71 4.42 19.88
C SER A 78 9.56 3.61 20.85
N ARG A 79 10.31 4.31 21.71
CA ARG A 79 10.62 3.80 23.06
C ARG A 79 9.42 4.02 23.94
#